data_AF-A0A917J5N0-F1
#
_entry.id   AF-A0A917J5N0-F1
#
_cell.length_a   1.000
_cell.length_b   1.000
_cell.length_c   1.000
_cell.angle_alpha   90.00
_cell.angle_beta   90.00
_cell.angle_gamma   90.00
#
_symmetry.space_group_name_H-M   'P 1'
#
loop_
_entity.id
_entity.type
_entity.pdbx_description
1 polymer ?
#
loop_
_entity_poly.entity_id
_entity_poly.type
_entity_poly.pdbx_seq_one_letter_code
_entity_poly.pdbx_strand_id
1 'polypeptide(L)'
;MTIARTTRLILTFYSGFAIASGGITVAAGGLFAAYGLSMIAALFWLKVITNAVLWYFINQVKRKEYYYYHNLGLSKKVLWGSALTIDFSLFFLTLIALYHCL
;
A
#
# COMPACT_ATOMS: atom_id res chain seq x y z
N MET A 1 17.19 -2.79 17.19
CA MET A 1 15.79 -2.33 17.37
C MET A 1 14.93 -3.53 17.73
N THR A 2 13.93 -3.37 18.60
CA THR A 2 12.94 -4.42 18.85
C THR A 2 11.94 -4.52 17.69
N ILE A 3 11.41 -5.71 17.43
CA ILE A 3 10.45 -5.97 16.34
C ILE A 3 9.22 -5.06 16.48
N ALA A 4 8.66 -4.93 17.68
CA ALA A 4 7.50 -4.08 17.95
C ALA A 4 7.71 -2.61 17.56
N ARG A 5 8.91 -2.06 17.82
CA ARG A 5 9.24 -0.68 17.45
C ARG A 5 9.34 -0.50 15.95
N THR A 6 9.96 -1.47 15.26
CA THR A 6 10.04 -1.48 13.79
C THR A 6 8.65 -1.51 13.16
N THR A 7 7.77 -2.40 13.63
CA THR A 7 6.38 -2.49 13.14
C THR A 7 5.64 -1.18 13.32
N ARG A 8 5.74 -0.54 14.49
CA ARG A 8 5.09 0.76 14.73
C ARG A 8 5.58 1.84 13.76
N LEU A 9 6.88 1.90 13.47
CA LEU A 9 7.44 2.90 12.54
C LEU A 9 6.97 2.66 11.11
N ILE A 10 6.92 1.40 10.66
CA ILE A 10 6.39 1.03 9.34
C ILE A 10 4.90 1.40 9.24
N LEU A 11 4.10 1.09 10.25
CA LEU A 11 2.68 1.44 10.28
C LEU A 11 2.46 2.96 10.29
N THR A 12 3.30 3.71 11.01
CA THR A 12 3.26 5.19 11.02
C THR A 12 3.62 5.77 9.65
N PHE A 13 4.56 5.14 8.94
CA PHE A 13 4.88 5.54 7.57
C PHE A 13 3.74 5.22 6.60
N TYR A 14 3.18 4.00 6.68
CA TYR A 14 2.06 3.53 5.85
C TYR A 14 0.79 4.36 6.04
N SER A 15 0.46 4.76 7.29
CA SER A 15 -0.73 5.57 7.58
C SER A 15 -0.74 6.91 6.84
N GLY A 16 0.42 7.43 6.46
CA GLY A 16 0.55 8.68 5.69
C GLY A 16 -0.09 8.63 4.29
N PHE A 17 -0.33 7.44 3.74
CA PHE A 17 -1.01 7.27 2.44
C PHE A 17 -2.05 6.15 2.42
N ALA A 18 -2.27 5.46 3.54
CA ALA A 18 -3.20 4.34 3.66
C ALA A 18 -4.64 4.70 3.25
N ILE A 19 -5.11 5.91 3.57
CA ILE A 19 -6.46 6.36 3.17
C ILE A 19 -6.57 6.48 1.65
N ALA A 20 -5.60 7.14 1.01
CA ALA A 20 -5.59 7.33 -0.44
C ALA A 20 -5.51 5.98 -1.17
N SER A 21 -4.58 5.11 -0.75
CA SER A 21 -4.43 3.79 -1.34
C SER A 21 -5.62 2.87 -1.04
N GLY A 22 -6.18 2.95 0.16
CA GLY A 22 -7.37 2.21 0.57
C GLY A 22 -8.60 2.59 -0.25
N GLY A 23 -8.79 3.88 -0.55
CA GLY A 23 -9.85 4.34 -1.45
C GLY A 23 -9.77 3.72 -2.84
N ILE A 24 -8.55 3.60 -3.39
CA ILE A 24 -8.30 2.91 -4.67
C ILE A 24 -8.63 1.42 -4.54
N THR A 25 -8.22 0.76 -3.45
CA THR A 25 -8.54 -0.64 -3.21
C THR A 25 -10.06 -0.89 -3.12
N VAL A 26 -10.80 -0.02 -2.44
CA VAL A 26 -12.28 -0.11 -2.35
C VAL A 26 -12.92 0.09 -3.72
N ALA A 27 -12.48 1.09 -4.49
CA ALA A 27 -12.97 1.33 -5.84
C ALA A 27 -12.69 0.13 -6.77
N ALA A 28 -11.49 -0.44 -6.68
CA ALA A 28 -11.12 -1.66 -7.41
C ALA A 28 -11.97 -2.86 -7.00
N GLY A 29 -12.26 -3.02 -5.70
CA GLY A 29 -13.17 -4.04 -5.20
C GLY A 29 -14.59 -3.89 -5.76
N GLY A 30 -15.12 -2.67 -5.85
CA GLY A 30 -16.41 -2.39 -6.49
C GLY A 30 -16.45 -2.77 -7.97
N LEU A 31 -15.38 -2.47 -8.72
CA LEU A 31 -15.24 -2.90 -10.12
C LEU A 31 -15.12 -4.43 -10.23
N PHE A 32 -14.36 -5.07 -9.33
CA PHE A 32 -14.24 -6.51 -9.29
C PHE A 32 -15.59 -7.19 -9.02
N ALA A 33 -16.42 -6.63 -8.13
CA ALA A 33 -17.75 -7.14 -7.85
C ALA A 33 -18.69 -7.06 -9.07
N ALA A 34 -18.52 -6.07 -9.94
CA ALA A 34 -19.35 -5.89 -11.13
C ALA A 34 -18.91 -6.73 -12.34
N TYR A 35 -17.60 -6.91 -12.54
CA TYR A 35 -17.03 -7.54 -13.75
C TYR A 35 -16.33 -8.89 -13.49
N GLY A 36 -16.13 -9.25 -12.22
CA GLY A 36 -15.53 -10.51 -11.78
C GLY A 36 -14.07 -10.69 -12.22
N LEU A 37 -13.70 -11.96 -12.43
CA LEU A 37 -12.32 -12.39 -12.74
C LEU A 37 -11.75 -11.76 -14.03
N SER A 38 -12.62 -11.38 -14.98
CA SER A 38 -12.22 -10.77 -16.25
C SER A 38 -11.39 -9.49 -16.08
N MET A 39 -11.58 -8.78 -14.95
CA MET A 39 -10.89 -7.52 -14.66
C MET A 39 -9.63 -7.64 -13.82
N ILE A 40 -9.23 -8.84 -13.37
CA ILE A 40 -8.07 -9.00 -12.47
C ILE A 40 -6.80 -8.37 -13.05
N ALA A 41 -6.51 -8.62 -14.33
CA ALA A 41 -5.31 -8.09 -14.97
C ALA A 41 -5.31 -6.55 -14.99
N ALA A 42 -6.45 -5.93 -15.33
CA ALA A 42 -6.59 -4.48 -15.34
C ALA A 42 -6.48 -3.88 -13.93
N LEU A 43 -7.12 -4.49 -12.92
CA LEU A 43 -7.07 -4.03 -11.54
C LEU A 43 -5.67 -4.19 -10.93
N PHE A 44 -4.95 -5.25 -11.29
CA PHE A 44 -3.56 -5.44 -10.90
C PHE A 44 -2.68 -4.30 -11.42
N TRP A 45 -2.77 -3.98 -12.72
CA TRP A 45 -2.01 -2.88 -13.30
C TRP A 45 -2.42 -1.51 -12.77
N LEU A 46 -3.72 -1.29 -12.53
CA LEU A 46 -4.22 -0.10 -11.83
C LEU A 46 -3.54 0.06 -10.47
N LYS A 47 -3.43 -1.02 -9.70
CA LYS A 47 -2.79 -1.01 -8.38
C LYS A 47 -1.29 -0.73 -8.46
N VAL A 48 -0.59 -1.32 -9.43
CA VAL A 48 0.84 -1.06 -9.68
C VAL A 48 1.09 0.41 -10.02
N ILE A 49 0.30 0.97 -10.95
CA ILE A 49 0.45 2.36 -11.41
C ILE A 49 0.16 3.34 -10.26
N THR A 50 -0.94 3.13 -9.53
CA THR A 50 -1.29 4.03 -8.43
C THR A 50 -0.28 3.97 -7.28
N ASN A 51 0.28 2.80 -6.97
CA ASN A 51 1.37 2.68 -6.01
C ASN A 51 2.65 3.36 -6.47
N ALA A 52 2.97 3.32 -7.78
CA ALA A 52 4.11 4.07 -8.33
C ALA A 52 3.90 5.59 -8.21
N VAL A 53 2.68 6.08 -8.46
CA VAL A 53 2.31 7.49 -8.30
C VAL A 53 2.39 7.92 -6.84
N LEU A 54 1.84 7.14 -5.91
CA LEU A 54 1.94 7.39 -4.46
C LEU A 54 3.39 7.39 -4.01
N TRP A 55 4.19 6.43 -4.50
CA TRP A 55 5.62 6.38 -4.23
C TRP A 55 6.34 7.65 -4.65
N TYR A 56 6.09 8.12 -5.87
CA TYR A 56 6.67 9.35 -6.37
C TYR A 56 6.23 10.56 -5.54
N PHE A 57 4.92 10.71 -5.30
CA PHE A 57 4.37 11.85 -4.58
C PHE A 57 4.89 11.94 -3.14
N ILE A 58 4.85 10.82 -2.41
CA ILE A 58 5.34 10.76 -1.03
C ILE A 58 6.85 11.00 -0.97
N ASN A 59 7.61 10.54 -1.96
CA ASN A 59 9.04 10.83 -2.02
C ASN A 59 9.34 12.33 -2.14
N GLN A 60 8.49 13.09 -2.81
CA GLN A 60 8.63 14.53 -2.94
C GLN A 60 8.17 15.25 -1.66
N VAL A 61 6.98 14.93 -1.15
CA VAL A 61 6.38 15.61 0.01
C VAL A 61 7.13 15.28 1.30
N LYS A 62 7.44 14.01 1.53
CA LYS A 62 8.01 13.51 2.79
C LYS A 62 9.52 13.35 2.74
N ARG A 63 10.22 14.02 1.82
CA ARG A 63 11.68 13.89 1.66
C ARG A 63 12.44 14.10 2.97
N LYS A 64 11.99 15.04 3.81
CA LYS A 64 12.60 15.33 5.13
C LYS A 64 12.30 14.26 6.18
N GLU A 65 11.13 13.63 6.13
CA GLU A 65 10.75 12.58 7.08
C GLU A 65 11.63 11.34 6.95
N TYR A 66 12.23 11.06 5.78
CA TYR A 66 13.15 9.93 5.64
C TYR A 66 14.38 10.02 6.54
N TYR A 67 14.85 11.23 6.88
CA TYR A 67 15.96 11.39 7.83
C TYR A 67 15.56 10.94 9.24
N TYR A 68 14.31 11.17 9.65
CA TYR A 68 13.80 10.70 10.94
C TYR A 68 13.86 9.17 11.03
N TYR A 69 13.35 8.47 10.01
CA TYR A 69 13.38 7.00 10.00
C TYR A 69 14.79 6.44 9.85
N HIS A 70 15.65 7.11 9.07
CA HIS A 70 17.05 6.71 8.90
C HIS A 70 17.84 6.81 10.21
N ASN A 71 17.67 7.90 10.96
CA ASN A 71 18.30 8.09 12.27
C ASN A 71 17.82 7.05 13.30
N LEU A 72 16.63 6.49 13.10
CA LEU A 72 16.10 5.40 13.91
C LEU A 72 16.56 4.01 13.44
N GLY A 73 17.36 3.91 12.38
CA GLY A 73 17.92 2.67 11.85
C GLY A 73 17.13 2.00 10.73
N LEU A 74 16.08 2.65 10.20
CA LEU A 74 15.29 2.12 9.08
C LEU A 74 15.69 2.77 7.76
N SER A 75 16.07 1.94 6.79
CA SER A 75 16.34 2.42 5.44
C SER A 75 15.06 2.72 4.68
N LYS A 76 15.14 3.65 3.71
CA LYS A 76 14.04 3.96 2.80
C LYS A 76 13.52 2.74 2.05
N LYS A 77 14.40 1.79 1.70
CA LYS A 77 14.04 0.54 1.01
C LYS A 77 13.16 -0.34 1.89
N VAL A 78 13.49 -0.47 3.17
CA VAL A 78 12.70 -1.27 4.13
C VAL A 78 11.33 -0.63 4.34
N LEU A 79 11.25 0.69 4.53
CA LEU A 79 9.96 1.38 4.67
C LEU A 79 9.04 1.14 3.48
N TRP A 80 9.54 1.41 2.27
CA TRP A 80 8.74 1.24 1.05
C TRP A 80 8.42 -0.23 0.76
N GLY A 81 9.39 -1.13 0.93
CA GLY A 81 9.17 -2.56 0.73
C GLY A 81 8.06 -3.08 1.66
N SER A 82 8.16 -2.80 2.96
CA SER A 82 7.14 -3.22 3.92
C SER A 82 5.79 -2.57 3.67
N ALA A 83 5.75 -1.27 3.37
CA ALA A 83 4.50 -0.55 3.14
C ALA A 83 3.79 -1.02 1.86
N LEU A 84 4.52 -1.24 0.76
CA LEU A 84 3.97 -1.80 -0.47
C LEU A 84 3.49 -3.24 -0.26
N THR A 85 4.22 -4.07 0.49
CA THR A 85 3.77 -5.43 0.81
C THR A 85 2.46 -5.42 1.59
N ILE A 86 2.33 -4.58 2.62
CA ILE A 86 1.07 -4.42 3.39
C ILE A 86 -0.06 -4.00 2.44
N ASP A 87 0.20 -3.01 1.60
CA ASP A 87 -0.80 -2.43 0.71
C ASP A 87 -1.29 -3.42 -0.37
N PHE A 88 -0.38 -4.13 -1.03
CA PHE A 88 -0.72 -5.19 -1.99
C PHE A 88 -1.43 -6.36 -1.31
N SER A 89 -1.01 -6.73 -0.09
CA SER A 89 -1.69 -7.80 0.66
C SER A 89 -3.14 -7.42 0.95
N LEU A 90 -3.39 -6.19 1.40
CA LEU A 90 -4.76 -5.70 1.61
C LEU A 90 -5.57 -5.72 0.32
N PHE A 91 -5.00 -5.28 -0.80
CA PHE A 91 -5.64 -5.34 -2.11
C PHE A 91 -6.05 -6.77 -2.51
N PHE A 92 -5.13 -7.73 -2.46
CA PHE A 92 -5.44 -9.11 -2.80
C PHE A 92 -6.43 -9.74 -1.81
N LEU A 93 -6.31 -9.47 -0.51
CA LEU A 93 -7.26 -9.94 0.49
C LEU A 93 -8.67 -9.42 0.22
N THR A 94 -8.82 -8.16 -0.20
CA THR A 94 -10.12 -7.61 -0.60
C THR A 94 -10.69 -8.36 -1.80
N LEU A 95 -9.90 -8.61 -2.84
CA LEU A 95 -10.38 -9.34 -4.02
C LEU A 95 -10.74 -10.80 -3.70
N ILE A 96 -9.93 -11.49 -2.89
CA ILE A 96 -10.19 -12.86 -2.44
C ILE A 96 -11.46 -12.92 -1.60
N ALA A 97 -11.63 -11.98 -0.66
CA ALA A 97 -12.83 -11.91 0.17
C ALA A 97 -14.08 -11.69 -0.67
N LEU A 98 -14.03 -10.79 -1.66
CA LEU A 98 -15.13 -10.54 -2.57
C LEU A 98 -15.43 -11.76 -3.46
N TYR A 99 -14.42 -12.47 -3.93
CA TYR A 99 -14.59 -13.69 -4.73
C TYR A 99 -15.28 -14.82 -3.96
N HIS A 100 -15.09 -14.90 -2.64
CA HIS A 100 -15.77 -15.88 -1.80
C HIS A 100 -17.16 -15.45 -1.32
N CYS A 101 -17.47 -14.16 -1.36
CA CYS A 101 -18.72 -13.59 -0.83
C CYS A 101 -19.79 -13.36 -1.91
N LEU A 102 -19.39 -13.20 -3.17
CA LEU A 102 -20.24 -12.96 -4.34
C LEU A 102 -20.40 -14.25 -5.15
#